data_AF-A0A0F9SJC4-F1
#
_entry.id   AF-A0A0F9SJC4-F1
#
_cell.length_a   1.000
_cell.length_b   1.000
_cell.length_c   1.000
_cell.angle_alpha   90.00
_cell.angle_beta   90.00
_cell.angle_gamma   90.00
#
_symmetry.space_group_name_H-M   'P 1'
#
loop_
_entity.id
_entity.type
_entity.pdbx_description
1 polymer ?
#
loop_
_entity_poly.entity_id
_entity_poly.type
_entity_poly.pdbx_seq_one_letter_code
_entity_poly.pdbx_strand_id
1 'polypeptide(L)'
;MPKPSDQELVTLFTKSITLGLPISVAATNARIHEVTARDWIHKGEDEYLANVENPDWVPSSHAEFALAFKEAEAAFMADKMTLAVDDIRAAPVGKRWMGAITVLERRYPEHYGKREHLDVTSTQLTISVTVPPAAVAALTRTLDNTKLLAARADGPLQDTE
;
A
#
# COMPACT_ATOMS: atom_id res chain seq x y z
N MET A 1 -12.53 18.89 24.51
CA MET A 1 -11.95 17.79 23.69
C MET A 1 -10.43 17.89 23.83
N PRO A 2 -9.70 16.79 24.08
CA PRO A 2 -8.24 16.83 24.21
C PRO A 2 -7.59 17.33 22.92
N LYS A 3 -6.42 17.96 23.04
CA LYS A 3 -5.64 18.43 21.88
C LYS A 3 -4.77 17.30 21.33
N PRO A 4 -4.53 17.23 20.01
CA PRO A 4 -3.63 16.22 19.43
C PRO A 4 -2.20 16.29 19.96
N SER A 5 -1.75 17.48 20.39
CA SER A 5 -0.41 17.71 20.98
C SER A 5 -0.36 17.55 22.50
N ASP A 6 -1.40 16.98 23.13
CA ASP A 6 -1.35 16.66 24.55
C ASP A 6 -0.30 15.56 24.82
N GLN A 7 0.72 15.90 25.61
CA GLN A 7 1.87 15.03 25.83
C GLN A 7 1.50 13.68 26.46
N GLU A 8 0.55 13.64 27.39
CA GLU A 8 0.15 12.39 28.05
C GLU A 8 -0.55 11.47 27.04
N LEU A 9 -1.45 12.05 26.24
CA LEU A 9 -2.16 11.35 25.17
C LEU A 9 -1.19 10.79 24.14
N VAL A 10 -0.29 11.64 23.61
CA VAL A 10 0.72 11.23 22.62
C VAL A 10 1.58 10.11 23.19
N THR A 11 2.03 10.22 24.44
CA THR A 11 2.88 9.20 25.09
C THR A 11 2.15 7.86 25.22
N LEU A 12 0.91 7.85 25.69
CA LEU A 12 0.13 6.62 25.85
C LEU A 12 -0.21 5.97 24.50
N PHE A 13 -0.55 6.79 23.52
CA PHE A 13 -0.85 6.35 22.16
C PHE A 13 0.37 5.73 21.50
N THR A 14 1.48 6.48 21.39
CA THR A 14 2.73 6.04 20.74
C THR A 14 3.31 4.81 21.42
N LYS A 15 3.34 4.74 22.76
CA LYS A 15 3.76 3.55 23.49
C LYS A 15 2.97 2.31 23.08
N SER A 16 1.66 2.44 22.89
CA SER A 16 0.81 1.32 22.46
C SER A 16 1.15 0.90 21.03
N ILE A 17 1.43 1.85 20.13
CA ILE A 17 1.83 1.58 18.74
C ILE A 17 3.21 0.91 18.68
N THR A 18 4.19 1.37 19.47
CA THR A 18 5.53 0.75 19.56
C THR A 18 5.46 -0.70 20.04
N LEU A 19 4.48 -1.04 20.88
CA LEU A 19 4.23 -2.44 21.30
C LEU A 19 3.54 -3.28 20.21
N GLY A 20 3.17 -2.67 19.08
CA GLY A 20 2.45 -3.32 18.01
C GLY A 20 0.96 -3.51 18.31
N LEU A 21 0.35 -2.69 19.15
CA LEU A 21 -1.11 -2.72 19.34
C LEU A 21 -1.82 -2.03 18.17
N PRO A 22 -3.06 -2.44 17.81
CA PRO A 22 -3.83 -1.76 16.77
C PRO A 22 -4.26 -0.34 17.22
N ILE A 23 -4.52 0.54 16.24
CA ILE A 23 -4.91 1.95 16.49
C ILE A 23 -6.13 2.04 17.41
N SER A 24 -7.09 1.13 17.31
CA SER A 24 -8.27 1.08 18.18
C SER A 24 -7.92 0.97 19.67
N VAL A 25 -6.98 0.08 20.00
CA VAL A 25 -6.51 -0.14 21.37
C VAL A 25 -5.62 1.02 21.82
N ALA A 26 -4.74 1.52 20.95
CA ALA A 26 -3.90 2.67 21.25
C ALA A 26 -4.73 3.93 21.54
N ALA A 27 -5.76 4.20 20.74
CA ALA A 27 -6.71 5.28 20.94
C ALA A 27 -7.45 5.15 22.27
N THR A 28 -7.93 3.93 22.58
CA THR A 28 -8.59 3.63 23.86
C THR A 28 -7.67 3.90 25.06
N ASN A 29 -6.40 3.47 24.99
CA ASN A 29 -5.41 3.73 26.04
C ASN A 29 -5.12 5.22 26.22
N ALA A 30 -5.13 5.97 25.12
CA ALA A 30 -4.97 7.42 25.09
C ALA A 30 -6.29 8.18 25.37
N ARG A 31 -7.36 7.46 25.73
CA ARG A 31 -8.70 8.00 26.09
C ARG A 31 -9.34 8.83 24.98
N ILE A 32 -9.09 8.47 23.72
CA ILE A 32 -9.74 9.05 22.55
C ILE A 32 -10.43 7.97 21.72
N HIS A 33 -11.39 8.39 20.88
CA HIS A 33 -12.04 7.48 19.96
C HIS A 33 -11.12 7.15 18.78
N GLU A 34 -11.19 5.92 18.25
CA GLU A 34 -10.37 5.48 17.12
C GLU A 34 -10.53 6.41 15.91
N VAL A 35 -11.77 6.77 15.59
CA VAL A 35 -12.09 7.69 14.48
C VAL A 35 -11.37 9.02 14.66
N THR A 36 -11.35 9.57 15.87
CA THR A 36 -10.62 10.82 16.17
C THR A 36 -9.12 10.67 15.95
N ALA A 37 -8.53 9.55 16.39
CA ALA A 37 -7.11 9.29 16.16
C ALA A 37 -6.80 9.18 14.66
N ARG A 38 -7.62 8.47 13.88
CA ARG A 38 -7.46 8.33 12.42
C ARG A 38 -7.61 9.67 11.71
N ASP A 39 -8.62 10.46 12.07
CA ASP A 39 -8.83 11.79 11.50
C ASP A 39 -7.63 12.72 11.77
N TRP A 40 -7.05 12.65 12.96
CA TRP A 40 -5.87 13.44 13.30
C TRP A 40 -4.63 13.00 12.52
N ILE A 41 -4.43 11.68 12.38
CA ILE A 41 -3.34 11.13 11.57
C ILE A 41 -3.48 11.58 10.11
N HIS A 42 -4.65 11.38 9.49
CA HIS A 42 -4.87 11.77 8.09
C HIS A 42 -4.67 13.27 7.88
N LYS A 43 -5.23 14.12 8.75
CA LYS A 43 -5.03 15.58 8.64
C LYS A 43 -3.57 15.97 8.76
N GLY A 44 -2.82 15.35 9.66
CA GLY A 44 -1.39 15.59 9.82
C GLY A 44 -0.59 15.12 8.59
N GLU A 45 -0.91 13.95 8.05
CA GLU A 45 -0.28 13.42 6.83
C GLU A 45 -0.56 14.31 5.60
N ASP A 46 -1.80 14.74 5.41
CA ASP A 46 -2.19 15.67 4.34
C ASP A 46 -1.44 17.00 4.47
N GLU A 47 -1.27 17.51 5.70
CA GLU A 47 -0.52 18.73 5.97
C GLU A 47 0.97 18.59 5.63
N TYR A 48 1.60 17.46 5.97
CA TYR A 48 2.98 17.17 5.58
C TYR A 48 3.14 17.09 4.06
N LEU A 49 2.22 16.41 3.38
CA LEU A 49 2.25 16.30 1.92
C LEU A 49 2.08 17.66 1.23
N ALA A 50 1.18 18.50 1.75
CA ALA A 50 0.95 19.84 1.21
C ALA A 50 2.13 20.80 1.42
N ASN A 51 2.96 20.57 2.43
CA ASN A 51 4.06 21.47 2.80
C ASN A 51 5.46 20.88 2.57
N VAL A 52 5.56 19.78 1.82
CA VAL A 52 6.84 19.05 1.61
C VAL A 52 7.94 19.92 0.98
N GLU A 53 7.56 20.94 0.19
CA GLU A 53 8.49 21.84 -0.50
C GLU A 53 8.70 23.18 0.25
N ASN A 54 8.04 23.38 1.40
CA ASN A 54 8.11 24.63 2.15
C ASN A 54 9.10 24.52 3.33
N PRO A 55 10.31 25.07 3.22
CA PRO A 55 11.33 24.96 4.27
C PRO A 55 11.01 25.74 5.56
N ASP A 56 10.12 26.73 5.48
CA ASP A 56 9.76 27.59 6.62
C ASP A 56 8.46 27.14 7.33
N TRP A 57 7.88 26.02 6.90
CA TRP A 57 6.63 25.52 7.49
C TRP A 57 6.86 24.95 8.89
N VAL A 58 5.93 25.29 9.79
CA VAL A 58 5.90 24.81 11.18
C VAL A 58 4.74 23.82 11.34
N PRO A 59 5.00 22.60 11.83
CA PRO A 59 3.96 21.58 12.02
C PRO A 59 2.82 22.04 12.93
N SER A 60 1.58 21.81 12.52
CA SER A 60 0.44 21.90 13.44
C SER A 60 0.43 20.75 14.46
N SER A 61 -0.42 20.85 15.49
CA SER A 61 -0.60 19.75 16.46
C SER A 61 -1.03 18.43 15.81
N HIS A 62 -1.74 18.47 14.68
CA HIS A 62 -2.13 17.24 13.97
C HIS A 62 -0.94 16.64 13.23
N ALA A 63 -0.11 17.47 12.60
CA ALA A 63 1.14 17.05 11.99
C ALA A 63 2.09 16.44 13.04
N GLU A 64 2.30 17.10 14.18
CA GLU A 64 3.08 16.55 15.29
C GLU A 64 2.56 15.18 15.76
N PHE A 65 1.24 15.03 15.89
CA PHE A 65 0.62 13.75 16.25
C PHE A 65 0.85 12.65 15.21
N ALA A 66 0.69 12.99 13.92
CA ALA A 66 0.94 12.06 12.81
C ALA A 66 2.41 11.63 12.73
N LEU A 67 3.34 12.56 12.96
CA LEU A 67 4.77 12.27 13.02
C LEU A 67 5.09 11.33 14.17
N ALA A 68 4.60 11.63 15.37
CA ALA A 68 4.80 10.77 16.55
C ALA A 68 4.24 9.36 16.32
N PHE A 69 3.12 9.23 15.61
CA PHE A 69 2.58 7.94 15.17
C PHE A 69 3.54 7.21 14.22
N LYS A 70 4.04 7.88 13.16
CA LYS A 70 5.00 7.28 12.22
C LYS A 70 6.30 6.86 12.87
N GLU A 71 6.82 7.66 13.79
CA GLU A 71 8.02 7.33 14.58
C GLU A 71 7.78 6.08 15.44
N ALA A 72 6.60 5.97 16.06
CA ALA A 72 6.25 4.79 16.84
C ALA A 72 6.10 3.52 15.97
N GLU A 73 5.53 3.63 14.77
CA GLU A 73 5.48 2.55 13.78
C GLU A 73 6.89 2.13 13.34
N ALA A 74 7.74 3.11 13.03
CA ALA A 74 9.13 2.87 12.63
C ALA A 74 9.92 2.16 13.74
N ALA A 75 9.74 2.57 15.00
CA ALA A 75 10.35 1.93 16.16
C ALA A 75 9.90 0.47 16.30
N PHE A 76 8.60 0.20 16.13
CA PHE A 76 8.07 -1.17 16.12
C PHE A 76 8.71 -2.01 14.99
N MET A 77 8.77 -1.48 13.76
CA MET A 77 9.37 -2.17 12.63
C MET A 77 10.86 -2.46 12.86
N ALA A 78 11.61 -1.48 13.38
CA ALA A 78 13.02 -1.62 13.70
C ALA A 78 13.27 -2.68 14.79
N ASP A 79 12.44 -2.75 15.82
CA ASP A 79 12.50 -3.81 16.85
C ASP A 79 12.30 -5.19 16.24
N LYS A 80 11.27 -5.37 15.39
CA LYS A 80 11.02 -6.66 14.73
C LYS A 80 12.12 -7.05 13.76
N MET A 81 12.68 -6.10 13.03
CA MET A 81 13.79 -6.35 12.12
C MET A 81 15.06 -6.74 12.89
N THR A 82 15.38 -6.03 13.97
CA THR A 82 16.52 -6.36 14.85
C THR A 82 16.39 -7.77 15.39
N LEU A 83 15.20 -8.13 15.91
CA LEU A 83 14.95 -9.48 16.41
C LEU A 83 15.13 -10.55 15.33
N ALA A 84 14.66 -10.29 14.10
CA ALA A 84 14.82 -11.22 13.00
C ALA A 84 16.30 -11.41 12.63
N VAL A 85 17.07 -10.32 12.52
CA VAL A 85 18.50 -10.36 12.18
C VAL A 85 19.32 -11.06 13.25
N ASP A 86 19.07 -10.76 14.53
CA ASP A 86 19.79 -11.35 15.65
C ASP A 86 19.52 -12.85 15.78
N ASP A 87 18.26 -13.28 15.63
CA ASP A 87 17.86 -14.69 15.69
C ASP A 87 18.43 -15.50 14.51
N ILE A 88 18.55 -14.90 13.31
CA ILE A 88 19.24 -15.52 12.16
C ILE A 88 20.76 -15.66 12.43
N ARG A 89 21.38 -14.63 13.03
CA ARG A 89 22.82 -14.63 13.33
C ARG A 89 23.22 -15.58 14.46
N ALA A 90 22.34 -15.80 15.44
CA ALA A 90 22.59 -16.64 16.61
C ALA A 90 22.54 -18.16 16.34
N ALA A 91 22.57 -18.58 15.06
CA ALA A 91 22.43 -19.95 14.54
C ALA A 91 20.96 -20.47 14.50
N PRO A 92 20.62 -21.35 13.55
CA PRO A 92 19.25 -21.53 13.01
C PRO A 92 18.26 -22.27 13.93
N VAL A 93 18.60 -22.43 15.21
CA VAL A 93 17.76 -23.11 16.20
C VAL A 93 16.60 -22.19 16.63
N GLY A 94 16.80 -20.88 16.55
CA GLY A 94 15.76 -19.86 16.73
C GLY A 94 14.82 -19.78 15.53
N LYS A 95 13.53 -20.01 15.78
CA LYS A 95 12.43 -19.80 14.82
C LYS A 95 11.65 -18.52 15.11
N ARG A 96 12.21 -17.62 15.94
CA ARG A 96 11.54 -16.39 16.39
C ARG A 96 11.51 -15.33 15.29
N TRP A 97 12.52 -15.33 14.43
CA TRP A 97 12.56 -14.49 13.23
C TRP A 97 11.34 -14.72 12.34
N MET A 98 10.85 -15.96 12.20
CA MET A 98 9.65 -16.24 11.40
C MET A 98 8.44 -15.51 11.94
N GLY A 99 8.29 -15.45 13.27
CA GLY A 99 7.19 -14.71 13.91
C GLY A 99 7.30 -13.21 13.66
N ALA A 100 8.51 -12.64 13.81
CA ALA A 100 8.75 -11.22 13.54
C ALA A 100 8.47 -10.86 12.07
N ILE A 101 8.99 -11.64 11.12
CA ILE A 101 8.77 -11.42 9.69
C ILE A 101 7.30 -11.62 9.32
N THR A 102 6.62 -12.64 9.86
CA THR A 102 5.18 -12.85 9.60
C THR A 102 4.33 -11.66 10.03
N VAL A 103 4.66 -11.03 11.16
CA VAL A 103 3.93 -9.84 11.62
C VAL A 103 4.18 -8.65 10.68
N LEU A 104 5.42 -8.47 10.23
CA LEU A 104 5.78 -7.42 9.26
C LEU A 104 5.09 -7.65 7.90
N GLU A 105 5.10 -8.88 7.37
CA GLU A 105 4.43 -9.26 6.12
C GLU A 105 2.93 -8.95 6.13
N ARG A 106 2.26 -9.13 7.28
CA ARG A 106 0.82 -8.90 7.41
C ARG A 106 0.45 -7.42 7.57
N ARG A 107 1.29 -6.64 8.23
CA ARG A 107 1.01 -5.21 8.50
C ARG A 107 1.48 -4.29 7.40
N TYR A 108 2.61 -4.62 6.79
CA TYR A 108 3.27 -3.81 5.78
C TYR A 108 3.60 -4.69 4.55
N PRO A 109 2.58 -5.29 3.90
CA PRO A 109 2.79 -6.20 2.77
C PRO A 109 3.50 -5.54 1.59
N GLU A 110 3.33 -4.24 1.40
CA GLU A 110 4.03 -3.45 0.38
C GLU A 110 5.54 -3.45 0.57
N HIS A 111 6.02 -3.50 1.82
CA HIS A 111 7.44 -3.47 2.16
C HIS A 111 8.05 -4.87 2.35
N TYR A 112 7.31 -5.77 3.01
CA TYR A 112 7.85 -7.09 3.43
C TYR A 112 7.12 -8.28 2.81
N GLY A 113 6.05 -8.05 2.06
CA GLY A 113 5.29 -9.12 1.42
C GLY A 113 6.16 -9.93 0.46
N LYS A 114 5.88 -11.23 0.36
CA LYS A 114 6.55 -12.12 -0.56
C LYS A 114 6.25 -11.68 -2.00
N ARG A 115 7.28 -11.26 -2.71
CA ARG A 115 7.21 -10.96 -4.15
C ARG A 115 7.72 -12.16 -4.92
N GLU A 116 6.81 -12.88 -5.57
CA GLU A 116 7.19 -13.92 -6.52
C GLU A 116 7.55 -13.26 -7.85
N HIS A 117 8.80 -13.42 -8.29
CA HIS A 117 9.19 -13.04 -9.64
C HIS A 117 8.68 -14.11 -10.60
N LEU A 118 7.76 -13.73 -11.49
CA LEU A 118 7.18 -14.64 -12.46
C LEU A 118 7.76 -14.34 -13.84
N ASP A 119 8.71 -15.18 -14.27
CA ASP A 119 9.30 -15.09 -15.60
C ASP A 119 8.29 -15.58 -16.65
N VAL A 120 7.57 -14.65 -17.26
CA VAL A 120 6.63 -14.94 -18.33
C VAL A 120 7.41 -15.03 -19.65
N THR A 121 7.70 -16.27 -20.07
CA THR A 121 8.23 -16.52 -21.42
C THR A 121 7.06 -16.62 -22.39
N SER A 122 6.81 -15.57 -23.18
CA SER A 122 5.81 -15.58 -24.25
C SER A 122 6.39 -16.22 -25.51
N THR A 123 5.99 -17.45 -25.83
CA THR A 123 6.31 -18.07 -27.12
C THR A 123 5.29 -17.61 -28.17
N GLN A 124 5.71 -16.75 -29.11
CA GLN A 124 4.89 -16.42 -30.27
C GLN A 124 4.92 -17.59 -31.26
N LEU A 125 3.76 -18.20 -31.49
CA LEU A 125 3.55 -19.23 -32.50
C LEU A 125 2.96 -18.60 -33.77
N THR A 126 3.79 -18.47 -34.81
CA THR A 126 3.32 -18.06 -36.14
C THR A 126 2.77 -19.29 -36.87
N ILE A 127 1.44 -19.35 -37.04
CA ILE A 127 0.77 -20.40 -37.79
C ILE A 127 0.48 -19.89 -39.20
N SER A 128 1.15 -20.46 -40.20
CA SER A 128 0.85 -20.21 -41.62
C SER A 128 -0.27 -21.15 -42.06
N VAL A 129 -1.46 -20.60 -42.31
CA VAL A 129 -2.60 -21.37 -42.84
C VAL A 129 -2.69 -21.16 -44.34
N THR A 130 -2.62 -22.25 -45.11
CA THR A 130 -2.88 -22.23 -46.55
C THR A 130 -4.38 -22.34 -46.78
N VAL A 131 -4.98 -21.30 -47.35
CA VAL A 131 -6.42 -21.23 -47.57
C VAL A 131 -6.73 -21.41 -49.06
N PRO A 132 -7.73 -22.23 -49.44
CA PRO A 132 -8.20 -22.33 -50.82
C PRO A 132 -8.75 -20.98 -51.33
N PRO A 133 -8.61 -20.65 -52.63
CA PRO A 133 -9.01 -19.34 -53.17
C PRO A 133 -10.47 -18.94 -52.87
N ALA A 134 -11.40 -19.91 -52.85
CA ALA A 134 -12.81 -19.68 -52.53
C ALA A 134 -13.04 -19.27 -51.06
N ALA A 135 -12.21 -19.77 -50.14
CA ALA A 135 -12.28 -19.43 -48.72
C ALA A 135 -11.56 -18.11 -48.39
N VAL A 136 -10.61 -17.67 -49.22
CA VAL A 136 -10.00 -16.34 -49.11
C VAL A 136 -11.07 -15.25 -49.23
N ALA A 137 -11.96 -15.33 -50.24
CA ALA A 137 -13.02 -14.34 -50.45
C ALA A 137 -14.04 -14.27 -49.30
N ALA A 138 -14.30 -15.39 -48.63
CA ALA A 138 -15.15 -15.44 -47.44
C ALA A 138 -14.45 -14.79 -46.23
N LEU A 139 -13.15 -15.05 -46.06
CA LEU A 139 -12.35 -14.49 -44.97
C LEU A 139 -12.17 -12.98 -45.09
N THR A 140 -11.94 -12.43 -46.29
CA THR A 140 -11.84 -10.97 -46.49
C THR A 140 -13.12 -10.27 -46.08
N ARG A 141 -14.30 -10.82 -46.43
CA ARG A 141 -15.59 -10.26 -45.99
C ARG A 141 -15.76 -10.23 -44.47
N THR A 142 -15.32 -11.28 -43.77
CA THR A 142 -15.38 -11.31 -42.30
C THR A 142 -14.38 -10.37 -41.65
N LEU A 143 -13.18 -10.19 -42.24
CA LEU A 143 -12.16 -9.25 -41.76
C LEU A 143 -12.57 -7.77 -41.95
N ASP A 144 -13.24 -7.45 -43.06
CA ASP A 144 -13.76 -6.10 -43.29
C ASP A 144 -14.92 -5.78 -42.32
N ASN A 145 -15.77 -6.77 -42.01
CA ASN A 145 -16.84 -6.61 -41.03
C ASN A 145 -16.32 -6.46 -39.59
N THR A 146 -15.23 -7.14 -39.21
CA THR A 146 -14.64 -6.98 -37.87
C THR A 146 -13.88 -5.66 -37.71
N LYS A 147 -13.25 -5.15 -38.78
CA LYS A 147 -12.67 -3.80 -38.78
C LYS A 147 -13.74 -2.70 -38.68
N LEU A 148 -14.89 -2.89 -39.32
CA LEU A 148 -16.04 -1.99 -39.19
C LEU A 148 -16.65 -2.03 -37.77
N LEU A 149 -16.64 -3.18 -37.11
CA LEU A 149 -17.10 -3.31 -35.71
C LEU A 149 -16.10 -2.70 -34.72
N ALA A 150 -14.79 -2.85 -34.94
CA ALA A 150 -13.76 -2.20 -34.14
C ALA A 150 -13.79 -0.67 -34.28
N ALA A 151 -13.98 -0.14 -35.51
CA ALA A 151 -14.09 1.30 -35.74
C ALA A 151 -15.37 1.93 -35.15
N ARG A 152 -16.42 1.14 -34.90
CA ARG A 152 -17.65 1.58 -34.22
C ARG A 152 -17.53 1.62 -32.69
N ALA A 153 -16.57 0.86 -32.14
CA ALA A 153 -16.30 0.84 -30.70
C ALA A 153 -15.47 2.05 -30.22
N ASP A 154 -14.79 2.77 -31.14
CA ASP A 154 -13.96 3.95 -30.86
C ASP A 154 -14.65 5.29 -31.20
N GLY A 155 -15.97 5.31 -31.40
CA GLY A 155 -16.73 6.55 -31.53
C GLY A 155 -16.91 7.25 -30.17
N PRO A 156 -16.79 8.60 -30.07
CA PRO A 156 -16.89 9.30 -28.79
C PRO A 156 -18.27 9.08 -28.18
N LEU A 157 -18.29 8.83 -26.86
CA LEU A 157 -19.49 8.98 -26.03
C LEU A 157 -20.04 10.38 -26.27
N GLN A 158 -21.13 10.48 -27.04
CA GLN A 158 -21.92 11.70 -27.07
C GLN A 158 -22.62 11.78 -25.72
N ASP A 159 -22.18 12.74 -24.90
CA ASP A 159 -22.93 13.24 -23.76
C ASP A 159 -24.31 13.67 -24.27
N THR A 160 -25.33 12.90 -23.90
CA THR A 160 -26.72 13.34 -24.00
C THR A 160 -27.04 14.08 -22.71
N GLU A 161 -27.25 15.39 -22.84
CA GLU A 161 -27.88 16.27 -21.84
C GLU A 161 -29.22 15.72 -21.32
#